data_AF-A0A497AMF0-F1
#
_entry.id   AF-A0A497AMF0-F1
#
_cell.length_a   1.000
_cell.length_b   1.000
_cell.length_c   1.000
_cell.angle_alpha   90.00
_cell.angle_beta   90.00
_cell.angle_gamma   90.00
#
_symmetry.space_group_name_H-M   'P 1'
#
loop_
_entity.id
_entity.type
_entity.pdbx_description
1 polymer ?
#
loop_
_entity_poly.entity_id
_entity_poly.type
_entity_poly.pdbx_seq_one_letter_code
_entity_poly.pdbx_strand_id
1 'polypeptide(L)'
;MIKTGRFIVVYDDVEQEVIDPGSLYIPKEEIEAYVREHPVPADPAYSKDNLLYDLTESGGFYRLPDSISDEMRSYIEDMLNTLLQQQESR
;
A
#
# COMPACT_ATOMS: atom_id res chain seq x y z
N MET A 1 6.28 -11.56 23.08
CA MET A 1 7.41 -10.64 23.40
C MET A 1 7.16 -9.36 22.62
N ILE A 2 7.10 -8.21 23.29
CA ILE A 2 6.83 -6.91 22.66
C ILE A 2 8.17 -6.26 22.31
N LYS A 3 8.29 -5.68 21.11
CA LYS A 3 9.48 -4.96 20.63
C LYS A 3 9.09 -3.59 20.10
N THR A 4 9.98 -2.61 20.26
CA THR A 4 9.89 -1.30 19.60
C THR A 4 10.72 -1.30 18.32
N GLY A 5 10.29 -0.57 17.30
CA GLY A 5 10.95 -0.51 16.00
C GLY A 5 10.53 0.72 15.19
N ARG A 6 11.15 0.92 14.03
CA ARG A 6 10.79 1.95 13.06
C ARG A 6 10.00 1.32 11.91
N PHE A 7 9.09 2.11 11.34
CA PHE A 7 8.32 1.79 10.15
C PHE A 7 7.99 3.11 9.44
N ILE A 8 7.71 3.00 8.15
CA ILE A 8 7.19 4.11 7.34
C ILE A 8 5.67 4.02 7.38
N VAL A 9 4.99 5.16 7.45
CA VAL A 9 3.53 5.24 7.34
C VAL A 9 3.16 5.79 5.98
N VAL A 10 2.16 5.17 5.34
CA VAL A 10 1.53 5.75 4.16
C VAL A 10 0.48 6.74 4.63
N TYR A 11 0.49 7.95 4.08
CA TYR A 11 -0.40 9.02 4.48
C TYR A 11 -0.93 9.75 3.24
N ASP A 12 -2.12 10.29 3.36
CA ASP A 12 -2.70 11.21 2.39
C ASP A 12 -2.01 12.58 2.54
N ASP A 13 -1.40 13.07 1.46
CA ASP A 13 -0.63 14.32 1.51
C ASP A 13 -1.50 15.58 1.50
N VAL A 14 -2.77 15.48 1.08
CA VAL A 14 -3.74 16.57 1.06
C VAL A 14 -4.37 16.72 2.44
N GLU A 15 -4.89 15.63 3.00
CA GLU A 15 -5.56 15.60 4.31
C GLU A 15 -4.56 15.55 5.47
N GLN A 16 -3.30 15.17 5.20
CA GLN A 16 -2.25 14.95 6.20
C GLN A 16 -2.62 13.87 7.23
N GLU A 17 -3.39 12.88 6.78
CA GLU A 17 -3.88 11.77 7.60
C GLU A 17 -3.21 10.45 7.22
N VAL A 18 -2.95 9.61 8.21
CA VAL A 18 -2.38 8.28 7.98
C VAL A 18 -3.47 7.39 7.40
N ILE A 19 -3.14 6.68 6.32
CA ILE A 19 -4.09 5.80 5.63
C ILE A 19 -4.37 4.57 6.50
N ASP A 20 -5.66 4.26 6.69
CA ASP A 20 -6.10 2.91 7.06
C ASP A 20 -6.47 2.15 5.78
N PRO A 21 -5.82 1.01 5.46
CA PRO A 21 -6.17 0.26 4.27
C PRO A 21 -7.66 -0.10 4.19
N GLY A 22 -8.29 -0.37 5.33
CA GLY A 22 -9.71 -0.69 5.40
C GLY A 22 -10.64 0.48 5.04
N SER A 23 -10.16 1.73 5.08
CA SER A 23 -10.93 2.91 4.69
C SER A 23 -10.79 3.28 3.21
N LEU A 24 -9.87 2.67 2.48
CA LEU A 24 -9.68 2.96 1.06
C LEU A 24 -10.79 2.38 0.18
N TYR A 25 -11.55 1.40 0.68
CA TYR A 25 -12.63 0.71 -0.06
C TYR A 25 -12.21 0.20 -1.46
N ILE A 26 -10.92 -0.09 -1.66
CA ILE A 26 -10.41 -0.64 -2.92
C ILE A 26 -10.72 -2.14 -2.96
N PRO A 27 -11.52 -2.62 -3.93
CA PRO A 27 -11.78 -4.05 -4.07
C PRO A 27 -10.48 -4.82 -4.35
N LYS A 28 -10.35 -6.00 -3.74
CA LYS A 28 -9.20 -6.89 -3.94
C LYS A 28 -8.94 -7.17 -5.42
N GLU A 29 -10.00 -7.32 -6.20
CA GLU A 29 -9.94 -7.61 -7.63
C GLU A 29 -9.26 -6.48 -8.42
N GLU A 30 -9.42 -5.23 -8.00
CA GLU A 30 -8.79 -4.06 -8.63
C GLU A 30 -7.29 -4.01 -8.33
N ILE A 31 -6.91 -4.32 -7.08
CA ILE A 31 -5.50 -4.45 -6.67
C ILE A 31 -4.84 -5.59 -7.47
N GLU A 32 -5.49 -6.75 -7.56
CA GLU A 32 -4.99 -7.90 -8.32
C GLU A 32 -4.89 -7.62 -9.83
N ALA A 33 -5.83 -6.84 -10.38
CA ALA A 33 -5.77 -6.40 -11.77
C ALA A 33 -4.57 -5.46 -12.01
N TYR A 34 -4.39 -4.46 -11.15
CA TYR A 34 -3.25 -3.54 -11.24
C TYR A 34 -1.92 -4.29 -11.17
N VAL A 35 -1.74 -5.17 -10.18
CA VAL A 35 -0.51 -5.98 -10.00
C VAL A 35 -0.23 -6.91 -11.20
N ARG A 36 -1.27 -7.29 -11.97
CA ARG A 36 -1.10 -8.09 -13.18
C ARG A 36 -0.56 -7.27 -14.35
N GLU A 37 -1.02 -6.02 -14.47
CA GLU A 37 -0.63 -5.09 -15.54
C GLU A 37 0.71 -4.39 -15.21
N HIS A 38 0.97 -4.18 -13.93
CA HIS A 38 2.15 -3.56 -13.36
C HIS A 38 2.80 -4.54 -12.37
N PRO A 39 3.71 -5.42 -12.82
CA PRO A 39 4.35 -6.37 -11.93
C PRO A 39 5.09 -5.68 -10.77
N VAL A 40 4.83 -6.16 -9.55
CA VAL A 40 5.47 -5.67 -8.32
C VAL A 40 7.01 -5.80 -8.44
N PRO A 41 7.78 -4.73 -8.14
CA PRO A 41 9.23 -4.77 -8.19
C PRO A 41 9.80 -5.76 -7.16
N ALA A 42 10.99 -6.27 -7.42
CA ALA A 42 11.64 -7.19 -6.49
C ALA A 42 12.20 -6.42 -5.29
N ASP A 43 11.77 -6.77 -4.07
CA ASP A 43 12.24 -6.14 -2.84
C ASP A 43 12.48 -7.20 -1.75
N PRO A 44 13.61 -7.13 -1.01
CA PRO A 44 13.97 -8.12 0.01
C PRO A 44 13.16 -7.98 1.31
N ALA A 45 12.57 -6.80 1.56
CA ALA A 45 11.84 -6.47 2.77
C ALA A 45 10.32 -6.50 2.57
N TYR A 46 9.84 -6.41 1.33
CA TYR A 46 8.41 -6.33 1.03
C TYR A 46 8.06 -7.12 -0.24
N SER A 47 7.03 -7.95 -0.17
CA SER A 47 6.61 -8.79 -1.30
C SER A 47 5.20 -8.45 -1.79
N LYS A 48 4.84 -8.99 -2.96
CA LYS A 48 3.45 -8.96 -3.44
C LYS A 48 2.45 -9.49 -2.41
N ASP A 49 2.80 -10.56 -1.69
CA ASP A 49 1.89 -11.14 -0.70
C ASP A 49 1.72 -10.21 0.51
N ASN A 50 2.77 -9.47 0.88
CA ASN A 50 2.66 -8.42 1.90
C ASN A 50 1.75 -7.29 1.43
N LEU A 51 1.91 -6.83 0.18
CA LEU A 51 1.06 -5.80 -0.42
C LEU A 51 -0.42 -6.18 -0.35
N LEU A 52 -0.75 -7.38 -0.83
CA LEU A 52 -2.14 -7.85 -0.84
C LEU A 52 -2.68 -7.98 0.59
N TYR A 53 -1.90 -8.59 1.49
CA TYR A 53 -2.31 -8.73 2.89
C TYR A 53 -2.55 -7.37 3.56
N ASP A 54 -1.63 -6.42 3.40
CA ASP A 54 -1.73 -5.12 4.05
C ASP A 54 -2.94 -4.34 3.53
N LEU A 55 -3.25 -4.45 2.23
CA LEU A 55 -4.37 -3.72 1.63
C LEU A 55 -5.75 -4.39 1.83
N THR A 56 -5.81 -5.71 2.04
CA THR A 56 -7.12 -6.42 2.10
C THR A 56 -7.44 -7.03 3.46
N GLU A 57 -6.44 -7.37 4.27
CA GLU A 57 -6.62 -8.10 5.53
C GLU A 57 -6.13 -7.33 6.76
N SER A 58 -5.25 -6.34 6.58
CA SER A 58 -4.75 -5.52 7.68
C SER A 58 -5.70 -4.37 8.01
N GLY A 59 -5.54 -3.79 9.20
CA GLY A 59 -6.32 -2.64 9.64
C GLY A 59 -5.52 -1.75 10.58
N GLY A 60 -6.03 -0.55 10.84
CA GLY A 60 -5.23 0.52 11.43
C GLY A 60 -4.29 1.11 10.40
N PHE A 61 -3.13 1.64 10.82
CA PHE A 61 -2.25 2.36 9.89
C PHE A 61 -1.55 1.47 8.87
N TYR A 62 -1.60 1.87 7.60
CA TYR A 62 -0.81 1.24 6.55
C TYR A 62 0.67 1.55 6.79
N ARG A 63 1.42 0.50 7.14
CA ARG A 63 2.82 0.58 7.54
C ARG A 63 3.69 -0.23 6.62
N LEU A 64 4.83 0.34 6.25
CA LEU A 64 5.85 -0.29 5.44
C LEU A 64 7.12 -0.51 6.27
N PRO A 65 7.90 -1.57 5.98
CA PRO A 65 9.21 -1.77 6.58
C PRO A 65 10.12 -0.54 6.36
N ASP A 66 10.88 -0.13 7.37
CA ASP A 66 11.85 0.98 7.26
C ASP A 66 12.95 0.72 6.20
N SER A 67 13.17 -0.56 5.86
CA SER A 67 14.17 -0.99 4.87
C SER A 67 13.61 -1.21 3.46
N ILE A 68 12.34 -0.85 3.20
CA ILE A 68 11.72 -0.99 1.88
C ILE A 68 12.43 -0.07 0.87
N SER A 69 12.65 -0.57 -0.35
CA SER A 69 13.30 0.18 -1.42
C SER A 69 12.47 1.36 -1.92
N ASP A 70 13.15 2.38 -2.44
CA ASP A 70 12.52 3.56 -3.05
C ASP A 70 11.63 3.18 -4.24
N GLU A 71 12.04 2.18 -5.03
CA GLU A 71 11.27 1.65 -6.17
C GLU A 71 9.95 1.03 -5.70
N MET A 72 9.98 0.20 -4.66
CA MET A 72 8.77 -0.39 -4.09
C MET A 72 7.86 0.68 -3.46
N ARG A 73 8.42 1.70 -2.79
CA ARG A 73 7.61 2.81 -2.26
C ARG A 73 6.91 3.58 -3.38
N SER A 74 7.65 3.95 -4.42
CA SER A 74 7.10 4.66 -5.58
C SER A 74 6.02 3.82 -6.27
N TYR A 75 6.22 2.51 -6.39
CA TYR A 75 5.21 1.59 -6.93
C TYR A 75 3.91 1.60 -6.11
N ILE A 76 4.01 1.60 -4.77
CA ILE A 76 2.84 1.64 -3.87
C ILE A 76 2.13 2.99 -4.00
N GLU A 77 2.88 4.10 -4.02
CA GLU A 77 2.34 5.45 -4.22
C GLU A 77 1.58 5.55 -5.55
N ASP A 78 2.20 5.13 -6.66
CA ASP A 78 1.58 5.14 -7.99
C ASP A 78 0.32 4.27 -8.05
N MET A 79 0.37 3.08 -7.46
CA MET A 79 -0.78 2.17 -7.41
C MET A 79 -1.96 2.78 -6.67
N LEU A 80 -1.73 3.28 -5.44
CA LEU A 80 -2.79 3.86 -4.62
C LEU A 80 -3.40 5.08 -5.31
N ASN A 81 -2.58 5.98 -5.82
CA ASN A 81 -3.06 7.17 -6.54
C ASN A 81 -3.88 6.78 -7.78
N THR A 82 -3.43 5.79 -8.54
CA THR A 82 -4.15 5.32 -9.73
C THR A 82 -5.50 4.71 -9.37
N LEU A 83 -5.54 3.82 -8.38
CA LEU A 83 -6.76 3.13 -7.98
C LEU A 83 -7.79 4.08 -7.35
N LEU A 84 -7.35 5.02 -6.51
CA LEU A 84 -8.23 6.02 -5.91
C LEU A 84 -8.79 6.99 -6.96
N GLN A 85 -7.98 7.44 -7.91
CA GLN A 85 -8.45 8.31 -9.01
C GLN A 85 -9.50 7.61 -9.90
N GLN A 86 -9.37 6.29 -10.11
CA GLN A 86 -10.37 5.51 -10.84
C GLN A 86 -11.71 5.43 -10.11
N GLN A 87 -11.72 5.48 -8.77
CA GLN A 87 -12.94 5.48 -7.97
C GLN A 87 -13.68 6.82 -8.04
N GLU A 88 -12.96 7.94 -8.01
CA GLU A 88 -13.56 9.28 -8.14
C GLU A 88 -14.23 9.52 -9.51
N SER A 89 -13.80 8.76 -10.53
CA SER A 89 -14.32 8.85 -11.89
C SER A 89 -15.57 8.00 -12.14
N ARG A 90 -16.07 7.26 -11.14
CA ARG A 90 -17.26 6.39 -11.22
C ARG A 90 -18.49 7.05 -10.61
#